data_AF-A0A8S0PT53-F1
#
_entry.id   AF-A0A8S0PT53-F1
#
_cell.length_a   1.000
_cell.length_b   1.000
_cell.length_c   1.000
_cell.angle_alpha   90.00
_cell.angle_beta   90.00
_cell.angle_gamma   90.00
#
_symmetry.space_group_name_H-M   'P 1'
#
loop_
_entity.id
_entity.type
_entity.pdbx_description
1 polymer ?
#
loop_
_entity_poly.entity_id
_entity_poly.type
_entity_poly.pdbx_seq_one_letter_code
_entity_poly.pdbx_strand_id
1 'polypeptide(L)'
;MATDEETPLLIETPPTPTLNHKKDVHILCWAFLLIFLAYGAAQNLESTINTEGDLGTISLGILYVSFTFFSVLASLVVKKLGSKTALILGTTGYLLFIAANLKPTWYTMVPASLYLGFAASIIWVAQGTYLTSTAHSHANDFNLHEGTVIGKFNGEFWGMFASHQLVGNLITLALLRDEKGGSTSGTTLLFIVFLCSMTLGTILMCFLSKRNGKEEQMQDSRVTFSSSVVSLLKAMLNLLLDIRILLIIPLIAYSGLQQAFVWAEYTKQIVKPSLGERGVGGAMAVYGVFDAICSLAAGRLTFGLSSITIIVSAGALIQIIVLLWLLLGYSVAGGVLGTVYPLLIGALWGIGDGVLNTQLSALLGILFKHDLVLSFLYLL
;
A
#
# COMPACT_ATOMS: atom_id res chain seq x y z
N MET A 1 -37.64 42.02 39.11
CA MET A 1 -37.50 42.48 37.72
C MET A 1 -36.41 41.62 37.11
N ALA A 2 -36.79 40.76 36.17
CA ALA A 2 -36.02 39.60 35.75
C ALA A 2 -34.75 39.98 34.98
N THR A 3 -33.71 39.19 35.19
CA THR A 3 -32.43 39.20 34.47
C THR A 3 -32.62 38.68 33.05
N ASP A 4 -32.31 39.50 32.05
CA ASP A 4 -32.21 39.08 30.65
C ASP A 4 -31.03 38.11 30.49
N GLU A 5 -31.37 36.86 30.16
CA GLU A 5 -30.45 35.80 29.80
C GLU A 5 -30.23 35.88 28.29
N GLU A 6 -29.14 36.52 27.85
CA GLU A 6 -28.74 36.53 26.45
C GLU A 6 -28.35 35.11 26.03
N THR A 7 -29.25 34.47 25.29
CA THR A 7 -29.01 33.20 24.61
C THR A 7 -27.97 33.42 23.50
N PRO A 8 -26.88 32.66 23.46
CA PRO A 8 -25.89 32.80 22.39
C PRO A 8 -26.52 32.35 21.07
N LEU A 9 -26.62 33.27 20.12
CA LEU A 9 -26.96 33.04 18.73
C LEU A 9 -26.10 31.89 18.17
N LEU A 10 -26.74 30.75 17.93
CA LEU A 10 -26.18 29.68 17.12
C LEU A 10 -25.92 30.24 15.72
N ILE A 11 -24.67 30.60 15.44
CA ILE A 11 -24.20 30.85 14.08
C ILE A 11 -24.35 29.52 13.34
N GLU A 12 -25.46 29.34 12.64
CA GLU A 12 -25.61 28.29 11.63
C GLU A 12 -24.50 28.50 10.61
N THR A 13 -23.43 27.71 10.77
CA THR A 13 -22.40 27.62 9.74
C THR A 13 -23.09 27.06 8.49
N PRO A 14 -22.95 27.72 7.32
CA PRO A 14 -23.57 27.22 6.10
C PRO A 14 -23.11 25.77 5.88
N PRO A 15 -23.97 24.86 5.40
CA PRO A 15 -23.59 23.47 5.20
C PRO A 15 -22.40 23.46 4.26
N THR A 16 -21.23 23.09 4.78
CA THR A 16 -20.06 22.81 3.98
C THR A 16 -20.49 21.82 2.89
N PRO A 17 -20.16 22.07 1.60
CA PRO A 17 -20.58 21.18 0.53
C PRO A 17 -20.19 19.76 0.92
N THR A 18 -21.18 18.87 1.01
CA THR A 18 -20.98 17.49 1.46
C THR A 18 -19.98 16.84 0.51
N LEU A 19 -18.74 16.72 0.99
CA LEU A 19 -17.66 16.09 0.26
C LEU A 19 -18.13 14.67 -0.06
N ASN A 20 -18.12 14.30 -1.34
CA ASN A 20 -18.50 12.94 -1.71
C ASN A 20 -17.34 12.00 -1.36
N HIS A 21 -17.30 11.59 -0.08
CA HIS A 21 -16.23 10.76 0.50
C HIS A 21 -16.04 9.45 -0.25
N LYS A 22 -17.12 8.83 -0.73
CA LYS A 22 -17.04 7.59 -1.52
C LYS A 22 -16.37 7.83 -2.88
N LYS A 23 -16.68 8.96 -3.53
CA LYS A 23 -16.00 9.36 -4.78
C LYS A 23 -14.49 9.51 -4.55
N ASP A 24 -14.08 10.17 -3.48
CA ASP A 24 -12.66 10.32 -3.14
C ASP A 24 -11.96 8.96 -2.96
N VAL A 25 -12.62 8.01 -2.26
CA VAL A 25 -12.08 6.65 -2.08
C VAL A 25 -11.95 5.94 -3.41
N HIS A 26 -12.98 5.94 -4.25
CA HIS A 26 -12.92 5.32 -5.58
C HIS A 26 -11.82 5.93 -6.46
N ILE A 27 -11.66 7.25 -6.46
CA ILE A 27 -10.57 7.94 -7.19
C ILE A 27 -9.21 7.47 -6.67
N LEU A 28 -9.04 7.39 -5.34
CA LEU A 28 -7.80 6.91 -4.73
C LEU A 28 -7.50 5.47 -5.15
N CYS A 29 -8.49 4.57 -5.09
CA CYS A 29 -8.33 3.16 -5.47
C CYS A 29 -7.93 3.01 -6.95
N TRP A 30 -8.62 3.69 -7.86
CA TRP A 30 -8.30 3.64 -9.29
C TRP A 30 -6.92 4.26 -9.60
N ALA A 31 -6.56 5.35 -8.93
CA ALA A 31 -5.25 5.97 -9.10
C ALA A 31 -4.12 5.02 -8.65
N PHE A 32 -4.26 4.41 -7.48
CA PHE A 32 -3.29 3.43 -6.97
C PHE A 32 -3.20 2.20 -7.87
N LEU A 33 -4.34 1.67 -8.35
CA LEU A 33 -4.36 0.55 -9.28
C LEU A 33 -3.54 0.85 -10.54
N LEU A 34 -3.76 2.00 -11.19
CA LEU A 34 -3.06 2.39 -12.42
C LEU A 34 -1.55 2.62 -12.23
N ILE A 35 -1.14 3.09 -11.05
CA ILE A 35 0.27 3.32 -10.74
C ILE A 35 0.97 2.00 -10.41
N PHE A 36 0.38 1.21 -9.51
CA PHE A 36 1.01 -0.01 -9.02
C PHE A 36 0.89 -1.19 -9.97
N LEU A 37 -0.04 -1.19 -10.93
CA LEU A 37 -0.02 -2.19 -12.00
C LEU A 37 1.23 -2.03 -12.86
N ALA A 38 1.64 -0.79 -13.14
CA ALA A 38 2.83 -0.49 -13.92
C ALA A 38 4.10 -0.74 -13.10
N TYR A 39 4.15 -0.21 -11.88
CA TYR A 39 5.30 -0.38 -11.00
C TYR A 39 5.52 -1.84 -10.61
N GLY A 40 4.49 -2.55 -10.16
CA GLY A 40 4.61 -3.95 -9.74
C GLY A 40 5.08 -4.86 -10.88
N ALA A 41 4.57 -4.63 -12.10
CA ALA A 41 5.02 -5.36 -13.28
C ALA A 41 6.48 -5.04 -13.66
N ALA A 42 6.88 -3.76 -13.60
CA ALA A 42 8.27 -3.36 -13.83
C ALA A 42 9.22 -3.94 -12.76
N GLN A 43 8.83 -3.89 -11.48
CA GLN A 43 9.59 -4.43 -10.36
C GLN A 43 9.87 -5.93 -10.53
N ASN A 44 8.90 -6.70 -11.04
CA ASN A 44 9.07 -8.12 -11.32
C ASN A 44 10.09 -8.39 -12.45
N LEU A 45 10.23 -7.46 -13.40
CA LEU A 45 11.10 -7.60 -14.56
C LEU A 45 12.53 -7.11 -14.32
N GLU A 46 12.75 -6.22 -13.36
CA GLU A 46 14.00 -5.50 -13.15
C GLU A 46 15.25 -6.40 -13.10
N SER A 47 15.20 -7.48 -12.32
CA SER A 47 16.31 -8.44 -12.22
C SER A 47 16.55 -9.24 -13.50
N THR A 48 15.59 -9.25 -14.42
CA THR A 48 15.64 -10.02 -15.69
C THR A 48 16.06 -9.15 -16.87
N ILE A 49 15.66 -7.87 -16.89
CA ILE A 49 15.94 -6.95 -18.02
C ILE A 49 17.24 -6.16 -17.82
N ASN A 50 17.60 -5.84 -16.56
CA ASN A 50 18.75 -4.99 -16.22
C ASN A 50 19.85 -5.81 -15.56
N THR A 51 20.44 -6.75 -16.32
CA THR A 51 21.42 -7.73 -15.82
C THR A 51 22.87 -7.21 -15.81
N GLU A 52 23.17 -6.10 -16.51
CA GLU A 52 24.51 -5.53 -16.56
C GLU A 52 24.97 -5.08 -15.15
N GLY A 53 25.86 -5.87 -14.54
CA GLY A 53 26.39 -5.60 -13.20
C GLY A 53 25.35 -5.69 -12.08
N ASP A 54 24.30 -6.52 -12.24
CA ASP A 54 23.17 -6.63 -11.30
C ASP A 54 22.45 -5.29 -11.04
N LEU A 55 22.47 -4.39 -12.03
CA LEU A 55 21.91 -3.04 -11.93
C LEU A 55 20.47 -3.06 -11.41
N GLY A 56 19.59 -3.93 -11.93
CA GLY A 56 18.20 -4.01 -11.50
C GLY A 56 18.06 -4.41 -10.02
N THR A 57 18.75 -5.47 -9.60
CA THR A 57 18.75 -5.95 -8.21
C THR A 57 19.29 -4.90 -7.25
N ILE A 58 20.41 -4.27 -7.60
CA ILE A 58 21.03 -3.21 -6.79
C ILE A 58 20.13 -1.97 -6.73
N SER A 59 19.47 -1.62 -7.82
CA SER A 59 18.51 -0.51 -7.89
C SER A 59 17.30 -0.75 -6.99
N LEU A 60 16.73 -1.97 -6.95
CA LEU A 60 15.69 -2.32 -5.98
C LEU A 60 16.21 -2.27 -4.54
N GLY A 61 17.43 -2.77 -4.30
CA GLY A 61 18.06 -2.71 -2.98
C GLY A 61 18.19 -1.27 -2.47
N ILE A 62 18.67 -0.36 -3.32
CA ILE A 62 18.79 1.08 -3.01
C ILE A 62 17.41 1.68 -2.72
N LEU A 63 16.39 1.35 -3.51
CA LEU A 63 15.02 1.79 -3.28
C LEU A 63 14.53 1.41 -1.90
N TYR A 64 14.64 0.14 -1.51
CA TYR A 64 14.12 -0.33 -0.22
C TYR A 64 14.93 0.22 0.96
N VAL A 65 16.27 0.29 0.86
CA VAL A 65 17.11 0.93 1.89
C VAL A 65 16.75 2.41 2.04
N SER A 66 16.55 3.10 0.93
CA SER A 66 16.16 4.51 0.92
C SER A 66 14.76 4.70 1.51
N PHE A 67 13.81 3.83 1.18
CA PHE A 67 12.47 3.81 1.74
C PHE A 67 12.50 3.63 3.27
N THR A 68 13.28 2.67 3.79
CA THR A 68 13.47 2.48 5.23
C THR A 68 14.03 3.72 5.91
N PHE A 69 14.98 4.42 5.28
CA PHE A 69 15.55 5.63 5.85
C PHE A 69 14.56 6.81 5.83
N PHE A 70 13.85 6.99 4.71
CA PHE A 70 12.93 8.12 4.53
C PHE A 70 11.54 7.89 5.14
N SER A 71 11.19 6.67 5.54
CA SER A 71 9.94 6.42 6.26
C SER A 71 9.86 7.34 7.48
N VAL A 72 10.90 7.39 8.32
CA VAL A 72 10.97 8.26 9.51
C VAL A 72 10.60 9.72 9.21
N LEU A 73 10.95 10.24 8.04
CA LEU A 73 10.68 11.63 7.66
C LEU A 73 9.35 11.82 6.93
N ALA A 74 8.74 10.75 6.43
CA ALA A 74 7.53 10.80 5.61
C ALA A 74 6.38 11.50 6.34
N SER A 75 6.18 11.21 7.63
CA SER A 75 5.14 11.81 8.45
C SER A 75 5.25 13.35 8.54
N LEU A 76 6.46 13.89 8.61
CA LEU A 76 6.68 15.34 8.61
C LEU A 76 6.29 15.97 7.27
N VAL A 77 6.63 15.29 6.18
CA VAL A 77 6.31 15.75 4.82
C VAL A 77 4.81 15.75 4.61
N VAL A 78 4.11 14.67 5.01
CA VAL A 78 2.65 14.54 4.89
C VAL A 78 1.94 15.59 5.75
N LYS A 79 2.40 15.83 6.99
CA LYS A 79 1.83 16.87 7.85
C LYS A 79 2.01 18.28 7.26
N LYS A 80 3.17 18.58 6.69
CA LYS A 80 3.47 19.90 6.12
C LYS A 80 2.77 20.16 4.78
N LEU A 81 2.72 19.18 3.89
CA LEU A 81 2.17 19.34 2.53
C LEU A 81 0.65 19.06 2.47
N GLY A 82 0.13 18.36 3.46
CA GLY A 82 -1.20 17.75 3.43
C GLY A 82 -1.21 16.45 2.61
N SER A 83 -2.13 15.56 2.96
CA SER A 83 -2.21 14.20 2.38
C SER A 83 -2.42 14.19 0.86
N LYS A 84 -3.26 15.06 0.30
CA LYS A 84 -3.46 15.16 -1.16
C LYS A 84 -2.17 15.52 -1.90
N THR A 85 -1.47 16.57 -1.46
CA THR A 85 -0.25 17.04 -2.13
C THR A 85 0.87 16.02 -1.97
N ALA A 86 0.96 15.39 -0.79
CA ALA A 86 1.90 14.32 -0.51
C ALA A 86 1.67 13.09 -1.39
N LEU A 87 0.41 12.70 -1.65
CA LEU A 87 0.08 11.64 -2.60
C LEU A 87 0.60 11.96 -4.01
N ILE A 88 0.35 13.17 -4.52
CA ILE A 88 0.83 13.60 -5.84
C ILE A 88 2.37 13.59 -5.89
N LEU A 89 3.04 14.12 -4.86
CA LEU A 89 4.50 14.05 -4.73
C LEU A 89 5.02 12.61 -4.67
N GLY A 90 4.28 11.69 -4.06
CA GLY A 90 4.64 10.28 -4.07
C GLY A 90 4.64 9.69 -5.49
N THR A 91 3.69 10.09 -6.34
CA THR A 91 3.60 9.56 -7.72
C THR A 91 4.78 9.93 -8.61
N THR A 92 5.46 11.05 -8.35
CA THR A 92 6.57 11.52 -9.20
C THR A 92 7.78 10.60 -9.13
N GLY A 93 8.02 9.95 -7.98
CA GLY A 93 9.09 8.95 -7.86
C GLY A 93 8.84 7.71 -8.72
N TYR A 94 7.60 7.23 -8.73
CA TYR A 94 7.21 6.08 -9.55
C TYR A 94 7.34 6.38 -11.05
N LEU A 95 6.87 7.56 -11.48
CA LEU A 95 7.03 8.03 -12.85
C LEU A 95 8.51 8.12 -13.26
N LEU A 96 9.35 8.71 -12.41
CA LEU A 96 10.78 8.86 -12.69
C LEU A 96 11.49 7.50 -12.81
N PHE A 97 11.15 6.54 -11.95
CA PHE A 97 11.73 5.21 -11.97
C PHE A 97 11.38 4.43 -13.24
N ILE A 98 10.12 4.48 -13.67
CA ILE A 98 9.71 3.88 -14.95
C ILE A 98 10.33 4.62 -16.14
N ALA A 99 10.49 5.95 -16.06
CA ALA A 99 11.16 6.71 -17.11
C ALA A 99 12.66 6.38 -17.20
N ALA A 100 13.34 6.16 -16.06
CA ALA A 100 14.74 5.76 -16.02
C ALA A 100 14.96 4.40 -16.71
N ASN A 101 13.97 3.51 -16.65
CA ASN A 101 13.97 2.22 -17.34
C ASN A 101 13.90 2.31 -18.88
N LEU A 102 13.56 3.48 -19.46
CA LEU A 102 13.69 3.68 -20.92
C LEU A 102 15.16 3.74 -21.38
N LYS A 103 16.07 4.15 -20.48
CA LYS A 103 17.52 4.14 -20.69
C LYS A 103 18.21 3.70 -19.40
N PRO A 104 18.20 2.39 -19.11
CA PRO A 104 18.73 1.87 -17.85
C PRO A 104 20.25 1.97 -17.86
N THR A 105 20.78 2.86 -17.02
CA THR A 105 22.21 3.03 -16.78
C THR A 105 22.41 3.27 -15.29
N TRP A 106 23.63 3.05 -14.78
CA TRP A 106 23.97 3.36 -13.39
C TRP A 106 23.63 4.82 -13.01
N TYR A 107 23.82 5.75 -13.94
CA TYR A 107 23.55 7.18 -13.72
C TYR A 107 22.06 7.55 -13.72
N THR A 108 21.20 6.75 -14.35
CA THR A 108 19.75 7.00 -14.38
C THR A 108 19.03 6.23 -13.28
N MET A 109 19.36 4.94 -13.10
CA MET A 109 18.66 4.04 -12.19
C MET A 109 18.98 4.33 -10.72
N VAL A 110 20.25 4.57 -10.36
CA VAL A 110 20.62 4.80 -8.95
C VAL A 110 19.93 6.04 -8.36
N PRO A 111 19.97 7.23 -9.02
CA PRO A 111 19.25 8.39 -8.52
C PRO A 111 17.73 8.20 -8.53
N ALA A 112 17.19 7.51 -9.54
CA ALA A 112 15.76 7.24 -9.63
C ALA A 112 15.28 6.31 -8.50
N SER A 113 16.03 5.26 -8.17
CA SER A 113 15.77 4.37 -7.04
C SER A 113 15.81 5.09 -5.70
N LEU A 114 16.82 5.93 -5.48
CA LEU A 114 16.93 6.73 -4.26
C LEU A 114 15.73 7.67 -4.11
N TYR A 115 15.34 8.35 -5.19
CA TYR A 115 14.19 9.23 -5.16
C TYR A 115 12.86 8.47 -5.01
N LEU A 116 12.73 7.29 -5.63
CA LEU A 116 11.57 6.43 -5.47
C LEU A 116 11.43 5.93 -4.04
N GLY A 117 12.52 5.58 -3.35
CA GLY A 117 12.46 5.23 -1.92
C GLY A 117 11.86 6.35 -1.06
N PHE A 118 12.31 7.60 -1.29
CA PHE A 118 11.72 8.80 -0.66
C PHE A 118 10.24 9.00 -1.04
N ALA A 119 9.88 8.88 -2.32
CA ALA A 119 8.53 9.12 -2.78
C ALA A 119 7.55 8.03 -2.31
N ALA A 120 7.99 6.77 -2.28
CA ALA A 120 7.24 5.63 -1.79
C ALA A 120 6.95 5.75 -0.29
N SER A 121 7.92 6.23 0.51
CA SER A 121 7.66 6.41 1.93
C SER A 121 6.57 7.46 2.18
N ILE A 122 6.55 8.53 1.40
CA ILE A 122 5.53 9.57 1.47
C ILE A 122 4.17 9.06 0.98
N ILE A 123 4.12 8.34 -0.16
CA ILE A 123 2.85 7.96 -0.78
C ILE A 123 2.02 7.07 0.15
N TRP A 124 2.65 6.14 0.84
CA TRP A 124 1.95 5.19 1.69
C TRP A 124 1.50 5.80 3.02
N VAL A 125 2.32 6.66 3.66
CA VAL A 125 1.85 7.45 4.83
C VAL A 125 0.69 8.36 4.41
N ALA A 126 0.80 9.02 3.26
CA ALA A 126 -0.24 9.91 2.75
C ALA A 126 -1.53 9.16 2.42
N GLN A 127 -1.43 7.95 1.85
CA GLN A 127 -2.57 7.08 1.53
C GLN A 127 -3.31 6.67 2.79
N GLY A 128 -2.61 6.13 3.79
CA GLY A 128 -3.24 5.67 5.03
C GLY A 128 -3.92 6.82 5.79
N THR A 129 -3.23 7.97 5.83
CA THR A 129 -3.78 9.22 6.41
C THR A 129 -5.01 9.71 5.65
N TYR A 130 -4.95 9.77 4.31
CA TYR A 130 -6.06 10.25 3.49
C TYR A 130 -7.28 9.32 3.60
N LEU A 131 -7.07 8.02 3.50
CA LEU A 131 -8.14 7.02 3.55
C LEU A 131 -8.83 7.03 4.91
N THR A 132 -8.07 7.04 6.00
CA THR A 132 -8.62 7.07 7.36
C THR A 132 -9.33 8.38 7.66
N SER A 133 -8.76 9.52 7.25
CA SER A 133 -9.44 10.82 7.33
C SER A 133 -10.73 10.84 6.52
N THR A 134 -10.78 10.16 5.36
CA THR A 134 -12.01 10.02 4.55
C THR A 134 -13.08 9.26 5.28
N ALA A 135 -12.69 8.13 5.86
CA ALA A 135 -13.58 7.27 6.61
C ALA A 135 -14.14 7.98 7.84
N HIS A 136 -13.30 8.72 8.56
CA HIS A 136 -13.71 9.49 9.73
C HIS A 136 -14.69 10.61 9.38
N SER A 137 -14.39 11.43 8.36
CA SER A 137 -15.34 12.45 7.89
C SER A 137 -16.65 11.83 7.42
N HIS A 138 -16.61 10.72 6.68
CA HIS A 138 -17.82 10.03 6.24
C HIS A 138 -18.63 9.44 7.39
N ALA A 139 -17.96 8.93 8.44
CA ALA A 139 -18.64 8.43 9.63
C ALA A 139 -19.34 9.55 10.38
N ASN A 140 -18.69 10.70 10.54
CA ASN A 140 -19.26 11.86 11.24
C ASN A 140 -20.44 12.48 10.48
N ASP A 141 -20.30 12.69 9.17
CA ASP A 141 -21.35 13.32 8.35
C ASP A 141 -22.64 12.48 8.30
N PHE A 142 -22.52 11.16 8.42
CA PHE A 142 -23.65 10.22 8.36
C PHE A 142 -23.98 9.54 9.70
N ASN A 143 -23.36 9.97 10.81
CA ASN A 143 -23.49 9.36 12.15
C ASN A 143 -23.34 7.83 12.16
N LEU A 144 -22.35 7.31 11.44
CA LEU A 144 -22.05 5.88 11.35
C LEU A 144 -20.95 5.48 12.34
N HIS A 145 -20.88 4.18 12.67
CA HIS A 145 -19.79 3.66 13.50
C HIS A 145 -18.44 3.79 12.76
N GLU A 146 -17.52 4.59 13.30
CA GLU A 146 -16.23 4.91 12.66
C GLU A 146 -15.44 3.67 12.26
N GLY A 147 -15.33 2.67 13.15
CA GLY A 147 -14.58 1.45 12.88
C GLY A 147 -15.12 0.69 11.66
N THR A 148 -16.44 0.70 11.45
CA THR A 148 -17.08 0.06 10.30
C THR A 148 -16.81 0.78 9.00
N VAL A 149 -16.80 2.11 9.02
CA VAL A 149 -16.48 2.90 7.82
C VAL A 149 -15.00 2.77 7.47
N ILE A 150 -14.11 2.85 8.47
CA ILE A 150 -12.66 2.67 8.30
C ILE A 150 -12.36 1.29 7.72
N GLY A 151 -12.94 0.22 8.28
CA GLY A 151 -12.76 -1.13 7.75
C GLY A 151 -13.28 -1.27 6.32
N LYS A 152 -14.48 -0.76 6.04
CA LYS A 152 -15.07 -0.83 4.70
C LYS A 152 -14.22 -0.11 3.64
N PHE A 153 -13.72 1.08 3.94
CA PHE A 153 -12.87 1.84 3.00
C PHE A 153 -11.49 1.21 2.84
N ASN A 154 -10.89 0.67 3.91
CA ASN A 154 -9.64 -0.10 3.82
C ASN A 154 -9.81 -1.37 2.99
N GLY A 155 -10.87 -2.14 3.21
CA GLY A 155 -11.12 -3.37 2.44
C GLY A 155 -11.41 -3.08 0.96
N GLU A 156 -12.07 -1.97 0.66
CA GLU A 156 -12.26 -1.53 -0.73
C GLU A 156 -10.95 -1.12 -1.40
N PHE A 157 -10.10 -0.39 -0.69
CA PHE A 157 -8.79 0.02 -1.19
C PHE A 157 -7.87 -1.18 -1.44
N TRP A 158 -7.65 -2.01 -0.42
CA TRP A 158 -6.78 -3.19 -0.54
C TRP A 158 -7.34 -4.22 -1.51
N GLY A 159 -8.67 -4.37 -1.56
CA GLY A 159 -9.35 -5.21 -2.53
C GLY A 159 -9.10 -4.80 -3.97
N MET A 160 -9.21 -3.50 -4.29
CA MET A 160 -8.90 -3.00 -5.62
C MET A 160 -7.39 -3.02 -5.91
N PHE A 161 -6.57 -2.70 -4.91
CA PHE A 161 -5.11 -2.70 -5.03
C PHE A 161 -4.60 -4.08 -5.45
N ALA A 162 -5.04 -5.17 -4.82
CA ALA A 162 -4.63 -6.54 -5.13
C ALA A 162 -4.80 -6.91 -6.62
N SER A 163 -5.74 -6.28 -7.33
CA SER A 163 -5.96 -6.49 -8.77
C SER A 163 -4.79 -6.02 -9.65
N HIS A 164 -3.91 -5.15 -9.14
CA HIS A 164 -2.75 -4.65 -9.88
C HIS A 164 -1.83 -5.79 -10.33
N GLN A 165 -1.78 -6.87 -9.56
CA GLN A 165 -0.94 -8.04 -9.80
C GLN A 165 -1.37 -8.81 -11.03
N LEU A 166 -2.68 -8.97 -11.21
CA LEU A 166 -3.23 -9.64 -12.37
C LEU A 166 -3.02 -8.77 -13.62
N VAL A 167 -3.46 -7.51 -13.56
CA VAL A 167 -3.50 -6.63 -14.74
C VAL A 167 -2.10 -6.28 -15.22
N GLY A 168 -1.19 -5.91 -14.30
CA GLY A 168 0.18 -5.52 -14.64
C GLY A 168 0.96 -6.65 -15.32
N ASN A 169 0.90 -7.86 -14.75
CA ASN A 169 1.62 -9.00 -15.31
C ASN A 169 1.02 -9.49 -16.65
N LEU A 170 -0.30 -9.36 -16.87
CA LEU A 170 -0.93 -9.66 -18.15
C LEU A 170 -0.49 -8.70 -19.26
N ILE A 171 -0.37 -7.40 -18.96
CA ILE A 171 0.13 -6.39 -19.91
C ILE A 171 1.57 -6.72 -20.32
N THR A 172 2.43 -7.03 -19.35
CA THR A 172 3.80 -7.49 -19.61
C THR A 172 3.84 -8.71 -20.51
N LEU A 173 3.03 -9.73 -20.22
CA LEU A 173 3.00 -10.95 -21.02
C LEU A 173 2.53 -10.69 -22.45
N ALA A 174 1.49 -9.88 -22.64
CA ALA A 174 0.96 -9.57 -23.96
C ALA A 174 1.99 -8.82 -24.82
N LEU A 175 2.65 -7.81 -24.25
CA LEU A 175 3.58 -6.95 -25.00
C LEU A 175 4.95 -7.61 -25.25
N LEU A 176 5.43 -8.48 -24.34
CA LEU A 176 6.69 -9.20 -24.54
C LEU A 176 6.57 -10.47 -25.40
N ARG A 177 5.36 -11.03 -25.56
CA ARG A 177 5.15 -12.28 -26.32
C ARG A 177 5.20 -12.08 -27.84
N ASP A 178 4.94 -10.87 -28.33
CA ASP A 178 4.91 -10.58 -29.76
C ASP A 178 6.32 -10.45 -30.40
N GLU A 179 7.39 -10.41 -29.61
CA GLU A 179 8.75 -10.32 -30.13
C GLU A 179 9.41 -11.70 -30.29
N LYS A 180 9.13 -12.36 -31.41
CA LYS A 180 10.03 -13.39 -31.97
C LYS A 180 11.26 -12.70 -32.59
N GLY A 181 12.14 -12.15 -31.75
CA GLY A 181 13.40 -11.55 -32.17
C GLY A 181 13.82 -10.44 -31.22
N GLY A 182 14.80 -10.73 -30.36
CA GLY A 182 15.24 -9.83 -29.28
C GLY A 182 15.62 -8.44 -29.77
N SER A 183 14.71 -7.49 -29.61
CA SER A 183 14.91 -6.09 -29.96
C SER A 183 14.44 -5.18 -28.83
N THR A 184 15.15 -4.07 -28.66
CA THR A 184 14.89 -2.97 -27.71
C THR A 184 13.48 -2.35 -27.83
N SER A 185 12.71 -2.71 -28.87
CA SER A 185 11.43 -2.09 -29.21
C SER A 185 10.28 -2.50 -28.28
N GLY A 186 10.13 -3.77 -27.93
CA GLY A 186 9.02 -4.26 -27.09
C GLY A 186 9.15 -3.82 -25.63
N THR A 187 10.37 -3.84 -25.08
CA THR A 187 10.64 -3.31 -23.73
C THR A 187 10.41 -1.80 -23.66
N THR A 188 10.82 -1.06 -24.70
CA THR A 188 10.55 0.37 -24.79
C THR A 188 9.04 0.65 -24.86
N LEU A 189 8.30 -0.10 -25.70
CA LEU A 189 6.85 0.01 -25.80
C LEU A 189 6.15 -0.29 -24.46
N LEU A 190 6.59 -1.34 -23.75
CA LEU A 190 6.09 -1.70 -22.43
C LEU A 190 6.23 -0.54 -21.43
N PHE A 191 7.42 0.04 -21.34
CA PHE A 191 7.66 1.16 -20.43
C PHE A 191 6.89 2.43 -20.84
N ILE A 192 6.69 2.68 -22.13
CA ILE A 192 5.81 3.77 -22.61
C ILE A 192 4.36 3.54 -22.16
N VAL A 193 3.82 2.33 -22.32
CA VAL A 193 2.47 1.98 -21.86
C VAL A 193 2.34 2.15 -20.34
N PHE A 194 3.35 1.74 -19.57
CA PHE A 194 3.41 1.94 -18.13
C PHE A 194 3.45 3.41 -17.73
N LEU A 195 4.22 4.26 -18.43
CA LEU A 195 4.22 5.70 -18.21
C LEU A 195 2.86 6.33 -18.49
N CYS A 196 2.18 5.92 -19.56
CA CYS A 196 0.83 6.39 -19.86
C CYS A 196 -0.16 6.00 -18.75
N SER A 197 -0.12 4.75 -18.27
CA SER A 197 -0.96 4.27 -17.16
C SER A 197 -0.70 5.06 -15.88
N MET A 198 0.56 5.23 -15.49
CA MET A 198 0.93 6.00 -14.30
C MET A 198 0.51 7.47 -14.40
N THR A 199 0.70 8.09 -15.57
CA THR A 199 0.30 9.48 -15.81
C THR A 199 -1.21 9.65 -15.64
N LEU A 200 -2.01 8.71 -16.15
CA LEU A 200 -3.45 8.70 -15.94
C LEU A 200 -3.79 8.55 -14.44
N GLY A 201 -3.09 7.68 -13.72
CA GLY A 201 -3.22 7.54 -12.26
C GLY A 201 -2.89 8.83 -11.50
N THR A 202 -1.81 9.52 -11.87
CA THR A 202 -1.44 10.82 -11.28
C THR A 202 -2.48 11.89 -11.57
N ILE A 203 -3.02 11.94 -12.80
CA ILE A 203 -4.12 12.86 -13.17
C ILE A 203 -5.35 12.58 -12.30
N LEU A 204 -5.71 11.32 -12.07
CA LEU A 204 -6.80 10.96 -11.16
C LEU A 204 -6.55 11.47 -9.73
N MET A 205 -5.32 11.36 -9.20
CA MET A 205 -4.99 11.91 -7.87
C MET A 205 -5.20 13.42 -7.77
N CYS A 206 -5.05 14.17 -8.87
CA CYS A 206 -5.32 15.61 -8.87
C CYS A 206 -6.79 15.95 -8.58
N PHE A 207 -7.73 15.04 -8.90
CA PHE A 207 -9.16 15.19 -8.64
C PHE A 207 -9.59 14.83 -7.21
N LEU A 208 -8.68 14.35 -6.37
CA LEU A 208 -8.96 14.13 -4.95
C LEU A 208 -9.32 15.44 -4.27
N SER A 209 -10.27 15.39 -3.34
CA SER A 209 -10.64 16.57 -2.58
C SER A 209 -9.53 17.00 -1.64
N LYS A 210 -9.25 18.29 -1.54
CA LYS A 210 -8.31 18.80 -0.53
C LYS A 210 -8.99 18.71 0.83
N ARG A 211 -8.55 17.77 1.67
CA ARG A 211 -8.92 17.79 3.08
C ARG A 211 -8.00 18.73 3.82
N ASN A 212 -8.53 19.91 4.15
CA ASN A 212 -7.95 20.72 5.20
C ASN A 212 -8.23 19.94 6.49
N GLY A 213 -7.21 19.30 7.05
CA GLY A 213 -7.30 18.88 8.43
C GLY A 213 -7.68 20.13 9.24
N LYS A 214 -8.68 20.01 10.12
CA LYS A 214 -8.74 20.85 11.32
C LYS A 214 -7.57 20.43 12.21
N GLU A 215 -6.35 20.56 11.71
CA GLU A 215 -5.19 20.69 12.56
C GLU A 215 -5.25 22.13 13.00
N GLU A 216 -5.43 22.35 14.30
CA GLU A 216 -5.22 23.64 14.91
C GLU A 216 -3.91 24.19 14.35
N GLN A 217 -4.03 25.24 13.52
CA GLN A 217 -2.92 26.12 13.22
C GLN A 217 -2.57 26.81 14.52
N MET A 218 -1.89 26.11 15.42
CA MET A 218 -1.07 26.76 16.41
C MET A 218 0.12 27.29 15.63
N GLN A 219 -0.07 28.52 15.20
CA GLN A 219 0.85 29.37 14.47
C GLN A 219 2.05 29.67 15.37
N ASP A 220 2.91 28.68 15.62
CA ASP A 220 4.22 28.94 16.20
C ASP A 220 5.26 29.08 15.09
N SER A 221 5.53 30.35 14.83
CA SER A 221 6.54 30.83 13.92
C SER A 221 7.92 30.44 14.47
N ARG A 222 8.73 29.73 13.66
CA ARG A 222 10.12 29.27 13.92
C ARG A 222 10.34 27.93 14.63
N VAL A 223 9.59 26.89 14.30
CA VAL A 223 10.09 25.53 14.55
C VAL A 223 11.16 25.19 13.50
N THR A 224 12.42 25.10 13.91
CA THR A 224 13.52 24.65 13.06
C THR A 224 13.28 23.19 12.63
N PHE A 225 13.61 22.82 11.38
CA PHE A 225 13.46 21.44 10.89
C PHE A 225 14.05 20.40 11.86
N SER A 226 15.21 20.71 12.45
CA SER A 226 15.85 19.87 13.47
C SER A 226 14.99 19.66 14.72
N SER A 227 14.28 20.67 15.21
CA SER A 227 13.38 20.52 16.36
C SER A 227 12.13 19.70 16.01
N SER A 228 11.61 19.80 14.78
CA SER A 228 10.52 18.93 14.30
C SER A 228 10.95 17.48 14.21
N VAL A 229 12.16 17.21 13.71
CA VAL A 229 12.72 15.85 13.63
C VAL A 229 12.94 15.28 15.04
N VAL A 230 13.56 16.04 15.95
CA VAL A 230 13.76 15.59 17.35
C VAL A 230 12.42 15.35 18.05
N SER A 231 11.42 16.21 17.83
CA SER A 231 10.07 16.00 18.37
C SER A 231 9.42 14.75 17.81
N LEU A 232 9.60 14.47 16.51
CA LEU A 232 9.08 13.27 15.87
C LEU A 232 9.78 12.02 16.40
N LEU A 233 11.11 12.04 16.53
CA LEU A 233 11.86 10.93 17.13
C LEU A 233 11.44 10.67 18.59
N LYS A 234 11.21 11.73 19.37
CA LYS A 234 10.65 11.60 20.73
C LYS A 234 9.23 11.02 20.71
N ALA A 235 8.38 11.49 19.80
CA ALA A 235 7.03 10.96 19.66
C ALA A 235 7.06 9.48 19.27
N MET A 236 7.91 9.08 18.31
CA MET A 236 8.14 7.69 17.94
C MET A 236 8.65 6.85 19.11
N LEU A 237 9.61 7.35 19.89
CA LEU A 237 10.09 6.66 21.09
C LEU A 237 8.98 6.47 22.12
N ASN A 238 8.18 7.50 22.37
CA ASN A 238 7.03 7.40 23.27
C ASN A 238 5.98 6.42 22.74
N LEU A 239 5.77 6.38 21.42
CA LEU A 239 4.85 5.47 20.76
C LEU A 239 5.38 4.02 20.79
N LEU A 240 6.69 3.79 20.67
CA LEU A 240 7.34 2.49 20.85
C LEU A 240 7.23 1.98 22.29
N LEU A 241 7.12 2.89 23.26
CA LEU A 241 6.86 2.57 24.67
C LEU A 241 5.37 2.37 24.96
N ASP A 242 4.47 2.68 24.01
CA ASP A 242 3.06 2.36 24.13
C ASP A 242 2.87 0.84 23.97
N ILE A 243 2.37 0.21 25.02
CA ILE A 243 2.10 -1.24 25.06
C ILE A 243 1.23 -1.69 23.89
N ARG A 244 0.34 -0.83 23.37
CA ARG A 244 -0.53 -1.15 22.24
C ARG A 244 0.26 -1.32 20.95
N ILE A 245 1.24 -0.44 20.69
CA ILE A 245 2.12 -0.58 19.51
C ILE A 245 3.08 -1.74 19.70
N LEU A 246 3.62 -1.91 20.90
CA LEU A 246 4.53 -3.02 21.17
C LEU A 246 3.90 -4.39 20.86
N LEU A 247 2.59 -4.54 21.10
CA LEU A 247 1.82 -5.73 20.75
C LEU A 247 1.52 -5.85 19.23
N ILE A 248 1.52 -4.73 18.50
CA ILE A 248 1.25 -4.68 17.06
C ILE A 248 2.54 -4.83 16.23
N ILE A 249 3.71 -4.43 16.74
CA ILE A 249 5.00 -4.55 16.05
C ILE A 249 5.27 -5.97 15.51
N PRO A 250 5.09 -7.07 16.28
CA PRO A 250 5.27 -8.41 15.76
C PRO A 250 4.34 -8.73 14.58
N LEU A 251 3.12 -8.19 14.60
CA LEU A 251 2.13 -8.37 13.54
C LEU A 251 2.52 -7.62 12.27
N ILE A 252 3.06 -6.40 12.41
CA ILE A 252 3.61 -5.61 11.29
C ILE A 252 4.84 -6.32 10.71
N ALA A 253 5.78 -6.73 11.56
CA ALA A 253 6.98 -7.45 11.14
C ALA A 253 6.61 -8.75 10.41
N TYR A 254 5.62 -9.48 10.92
CA TYR A 254 5.06 -10.64 10.25
C TYR A 254 4.47 -10.28 8.89
N SER A 255 3.71 -9.18 8.79
CA SER A 255 3.17 -8.71 7.50
C SER A 255 4.25 -8.44 6.46
N GLY A 256 5.36 -7.79 6.83
CA GLY A 256 6.49 -7.61 5.93
C GLY A 256 7.16 -8.93 5.53
N LEU A 257 7.33 -9.85 6.49
CA LEU A 257 7.97 -11.14 6.25
C LEU A 257 7.13 -12.04 5.34
N GLN A 258 5.81 -12.10 5.50
CA GLN A 258 4.94 -12.88 4.63
C GLN A 258 4.97 -12.36 3.18
N GLN A 259 5.05 -11.04 2.97
CA GLN A 259 5.18 -10.47 1.63
C GLN A 259 6.51 -10.90 1.02
N ALA A 260 7.62 -10.72 1.75
CA ALA A 260 8.94 -11.16 1.29
C ALA A 260 8.96 -12.67 0.94
N PHE A 261 8.31 -13.51 1.74
CA PHE A 261 8.16 -14.94 1.45
C PHE A 261 7.41 -15.20 0.14
N VAL A 262 6.27 -14.54 -0.10
CA VAL A 262 5.48 -14.70 -1.33
C VAL A 262 6.32 -14.33 -2.55
N TRP A 263 6.98 -13.18 -2.50
CA TRP A 263 7.70 -12.64 -3.66
C TRP A 263 9.02 -13.35 -3.96
N ALA A 264 9.73 -13.84 -2.93
CA ALA A 264 11.04 -14.44 -3.10
C ALA A 264 11.00 -15.97 -3.14
N GLU A 265 10.38 -16.60 -2.14
CA GLU A 265 10.51 -18.05 -1.92
C GLU A 265 9.38 -18.83 -2.58
N TYR A 266 8.13 -18.37 -2.42
CA TYR A 266 6.97 -19.04 -3.01
C TYR A 266 7.04 -19.05 -4.55
N THR A 267 7.30 -17.90 -5.18
CA THR A 267 7.44 -17.83 -6.65
C THR A 267 8.59 -18.69 -7.17
N LYS A 268 9.75 -18.66 -6.50
CA LYS A 268 10.99 -19.29 -6.97
C LYS A 268 11.10 -20.79 -6.66
N GLN A 269 10.69 -21.21 -5.47
CA GLN A 269 10.92 -22.58 -4.99
C GLN A 269 9.68 -23.46 -5.04
N ILE A 270 8.47 -22.87 -5.00
CA ILE A 270 7.22 -23.63 -5.01
C ILE A 270 6.60 -23.60 -6.41
N VAL A 271 6.43 -22.40 -6.97
CA VAL A 271 5.72 -22.22 -8.24
C VAL A 271 6.60 -22.57 -9.44
N LYS A 272 7.80 -21.99 -9.54
CA LYS A 272 8.67 -22.16 -10.71
C LYS A 272 9.05 -23.63 -10.99
N PRO A 273 9.40 -24.48 -10.00
CA PRO A 273 9.73 -25.88 -10.28
C PRO A 273 8.52 -26.71 -10.72
N SER A 274 7.31 -26.31 -10.33
CA SER A 274 6.09 -27.10 -10.56
C SER A 274 5.32 -26.67 -11.81
N LEU A 275 5.25 -25.36 -12.08
CA LEU A 275 4.46 -24.75 -13.14
C LEU A 275 5.30 -24.04 -14.20
N GLY A 276 6.63 -23.98 -14.03
CA GLY A 276 7.54 -23.23 -14.88
C GLY A 276 7.39 -21.71 -14.73
N GLU A 277 8.21 -20.96 -15.47
CA GLU A 277 8.24 -19.49 -15.39
C GLU A 277 6.91 -18.85 -15.81
N ARG A 278 6.21 -19.44 -16.77
CA ARG A 278 4.86 -19.00 -17.19
C ARG A 278 3.80 -19.21 -16.12
N GLY A 279 4.01 -20.17 -15.20
CA GLY A 279 3.12 -20.48 -14.10
C GLY A 279 3.14 -19.47 -12.96
N VAL A 280 4.24 -18.73 -12.81
CA VAL A 280 4.41 -17.72 -11.75
C VAL A 280 3.35 -16.63 -11.84
N GLY A 281 3.10 -16.09 -13.04
CA GLY A 281 2.04 -15.11 -13.26
C GLY A 281 0.65 -15.64 -12.92
N GLY A 282 0.36 -16.90 -13.26
CA GLY A 282 -0.91 -17.55 -12.93
C GLY A 282 -1.12 -17.78 -11.43
N ALA A 283 -0.07 -18.18 -10.71
CA ALA A 283 -0.11 -18.36 -9.27
C ALA A 283 -0.28 -17.02 -8.52
N MET A 284 0.44 -15.98 -8.95
CA MET A 284 0.30 -14.63 -8.40
C MET A 284 -1.05 -13.98 -8.72
N ALA A 285 -1.65 -14.33 -9.86
CA ALA A 285 -3.02 -13.96 -10.19
C ALA A 285 -4.02 -14.59 -9.22
N VAL A 286 -3.90 -15.90 -8.93
CA VAL A 286 -4.75 -16.57 -7.94
C VAL A 286 -4.58 -15.95 -6.57
N TYR A 287 -3.34 -15.73 -6.13
CA TYR A 287 -3.03 -14.99 -4.90
C TYR A 287 -3.78 -13.65 -4.83
N GLY A 288 -3.63 -12.80 -5.85
CA GLY A 288 -4.26 -11.48 -5.88
C GLY A 288 -5.79 -11.51 -5.91
N VAL A 289 -6.40 -12.52 -6.54
CA VAL A 289 -7.86 -12.70 -6.54
C VAL A 289 -8.38 -13.04 -5.14
N PHE A 290 -7.73 -13.98 -4.45
CA PHE A 290 -8.14 -14.37 -3.10
C PHE A 290 -7.85 -13.28 -2.07
N ASP A 291 -6.73 -12.58 -2.21
CA ASP A 291 -6.44 -11.35 -1.46
C ASP A 291 -7.55 -10.30 -1.68
N ALA A 292 -7.92 -10.02 -2.93
CA ALA A 292 -8.96 -9.04 -3.24
C ALA A 292 -10.31 -9.37 -2.58
N ILE A 293 -10.75 -10.63 -2.71
CA ILE A 293 -12.01 -11.11 -2.14
C ILE A 293 -11.98 -11.01 -0.61
N CYS A 294 -10.88 -11.45 0.01
CA CYS A 294 -10.74 -11.46 1.45
C CYS A 294 -10.57 -10.06 2.03
N SER A 295 -9.85 -9.16 1.38
CA SER A 295 -9.75 -7.74 1.74
C SER A 295 -11.13 -7.08 1.75
N LEU A 296 -11.94 -7.30 0.71
CA LEU A 296 -13.32 -6.79 0.65
C LEU A 296 -14.20 -7.38 1.76
N ALA A 297 -14.16 -8.71 1.96
CA ALA A 297 -14.94 -9.39 2.98
C ALA A 297 -14.54 -8.93 4.40
N ALA A 298 -13.24 -8.92 4.68
CA ALA A 298 -12.67 -8.52 5.96
C ALA A 298 -13.06 -7.07 6.28
N GLY A 299 -12.93 -6.15 5.31
CA GLY A 299 -13.33 -4.75 5.51
C GLY A 299 -14.82 -4.56 5.81
N ARG A 300 -15.70 -5.40 5.24
CA ARG A 300 -17.14 -5.38 5.53
C ARG A 300 -17.48 -5.96 6.91
N LEU A 301 -16.66 -6.88 7.40
CA LEU A 301 -16.85 -7.53 8.69
C LEU A 301 -16.20 -6.75 9.85
N THR A 302 -15.48 -5.66 9.58
CA THR A 302 -14.89 -4.82 10.62
C THR A 302 -16.00 -4.03 11.33
N PHE A 303 -16.29 -4.38 12.58
CA PHE A 303 -17.23 -3.66 13.44
C PHE A 303 -16.56 -3.04 14.68
N GLY A 304 -15.26 -3.26 14.86
CA GLY A 304 -14.51 -2.84 16.04
C GLY A 304 -13.37 -3.80 16.35
N LEU A 305 -12.65 -3.56 17.45
CA LEU A 305 -11.43 -4.30 17.83
C LEU A 305 -11.64 -5.81 17.96
N SER A 306 -12.77 -6.26 18.53
CA SER A 306 -13.05 -7.69 18.68
C SER A 306 -13.19 -8.40 17.32
N SER A 307 -13.84 -7.76 16.35
CA SER A 307 -13.95 -8.31 15.00
C SER A 307 -12.58 -8.35 14.31
N ILE A 308 -11.79 -7.28 14.44
CA ILE A 308 -10.41 -7.22 13.90
C ILE A 308 -9.60 -8.41 14.42
N THR A 309 -9.59 -8.65 15.73
CA THR A 309 -8.85 -9.76 16.34
C THR A 309 -9.30 -11.11 15.80
N ILE A 310 -10.62 -11.35 15.68
CA ILE A 310 -11.15 -12.62 15.15
C ILE A 310 -10.72 -12.82 13.70
N ILE A 311 -10.89 -11.81 12.85
CA ILE A 311 -10.56 -11.88 11.42
C ILE A 311 -9.05 -12.13 11.26
N VAL A 312 -8.20 -11.35 11.93
CA VAL A 312 -6.73 -11.51 11.89
C VAL A 312 -6.31 -12.90 12.39
N SER A 313 -6.92 -13.39 13.47
CA SER A 313 -6.61 -14.72 14.01
C SER A 313 -6.98 -15.82 13.01
N ALA A 314 -8.12 -15.70 12.32
CA ALA A 314 -8.52 -16.65 11.29
C ALA A 314 -7.56 -16.64 10.09
N GLY A 315 -7.14 -15.46 9.63
CA GLY A 315 -6.14 -15.33 8.56
C GLY A 315 -4.78 -15.93 8.94
N ALA A 316 -4.30 -15.63 10.15
CA ALA A 316 -3.05 -16.18 10.68
C ALA A 316 -3.09 -17.72 10.82
N LEU A 317 -4.22 -18.28 11.26
CA LEU A 317 -4.40 -19.74 11.34
C LEU A 317 -4.28 -20.40 9.97
N ILE A 318 -4.88 -19.81 8.93
CA ILE A 318 -4.76 -20.31 7.56
C ILE A 318 -3.30 -20.32 7.11
N GLN A 319 -2.55 -19.25 7.37
CA GLN A 319 -1.14 -19.16 7.01
C GLN A 319 -0.26 -20.13 7.81
N ILE A 320 -0.55 -20.35 9.10
CA ILE A 320 0.11 -21.37 9.91
C ILE A 320 -0.12 -22.76 9.33
N ILE A 321 -1.35 -23.08 8.90
CA ILE A 321 -1.65 -24.37 8.25
C ILE A 321 -0.82 -24.54 6.98
N VAL A 322 -0.70 -23.51 6.15
CA VAL A 322 0.14 -23.57 4.95
C VAL A 322 1.61 -23.73 5.28
N LEU A 323 2.13 -23.00 6.27
CA LEU A 323 3.52 -23.14 6.73
C LEU A 323 3.82 -24.53 7.27
N LEU A 324 2.91 -25.09 8.08
CA LEU A 324 3.03 -26.45 8.58
C LEU A 324 2.99 -27.47 7.44
N TRP A 325 2.14 -27.27 6.44
CA TRP A 325 2.08 -28.13 5.26
C TRP A 325 3.40 -28.08 4.47
N LEU A 326 3.95 -26.88 4.25
CA LEU A 326 5.24 -26.68 3.61
C LEU A 326 6.39 -27.33 4.38
N LEU A 327 6.38 -27.22 5.71
CA LEU A 327 7.43 -27.75 6.58
C LEU A 327 7.40 -29.28 6.71
N LEU A 328 6.20 -29.88 6.83
CA LEU A 328 6.04 -31.28 7.23
C LEU A 328 5.80 -32.25 6.07
N GLY A 329 5.30 -31.78 4.93
CA GLY A 329 4.76 -32.71 3.92
C GLY A 329 4.77 -32.22 2.48
N TYR A 330 5.42 -31.10 2.18
CA TYR A 330 5.51 -30.64 0.79
C TYR A 330 6.55 -31.48 0.02
N SER A 331 6.06 -32.20 -0.99
CA SER A 331 6.88 -32.81 -2.02
C SER A 331 6.36 -32.36 -3.38
N VAL A 332 7.27 -32.14 -4.33
CA VAL A 332 6.92 -31.78 -5.70
C VAL A 332 6.25 -32.99 -6.35
N ALA A 333 4.92 -33.05 -6.28
CA ALA A 333 4.13 -34.12 -6.85
C ALA A 333 4.08 -33.98 -8.38
N GLY A 334 4.33 -35.07 -9.10
CA GLY A 334 4.14 -35.11 -10.56
C GLY A 334 2.66 -35.09 -10.96
N GLY A 335 2.36 -34.61 -12.17
CA GLY A 335 1.01 -34.61 -12.75
C GLY A 335 0.11 -33.47 -12.25
N VAL A 336 -1.19 -33.72 -12.13
CA VAL A 336 -2.21 -32.68 -11.81
C VAL A 336 -1.97 -32.05 -10.43
N LEU A 337 -1.48 -32.83 -9.46
CA LEU A 337 -1.21 -32.34 -8.09
C LEU A 337 -0.08 -31.30 -8.05
N GLY A 338 0.93 -31.42 -8.91
CA GLY A 338 1.98 -30.41 -9.08
C GLY A 338 1.47 -29.07 -9.60
N THR A 339 0.31 -29.06 -10.28
CA THR A 339 -0.34 -27.81 -10.71
C THR A 339 -1.25 -27.25 -9.62
N VAL A 340 -1.99 -28.12 -8.92
CA VAL A 340 -3.00 -27.69 -7.93
C VAL A 340 -2.36 -27.17 -6.64
N TYR A 341 -1.30 -27.80 -6.14
CA TYR A 341 -0.71 -27.42 -4.84
C TYR A 341 -0.15 -25.99 -4.81
N PRO A 342 0.66 -25.53 -5.80
CA PRO A 342 1.14 -24.16 -5.79
C PRO A 342 -0.01 -23.15 -5.87
N LEU A 343 -1.05 -23.40 -6.67
CA LEU A 343 -2.21 -22.51 -6.79
C LEU A 343 -3.03 -22.46 -5.50
N LEU A 344 -3.21 -23.59 -4.83
CA LEU A 344 -3.91 -23.67 -3.54
C LEU A 344 -3.13 -22.92 -2.44
N ILE A 345 -1.81 -23.10 -2.39
CA ILE A 345 -0.92 -22.35 -1.48
C ILE A 345 -1.07 -20.84 -1.74
N GLY A 346 -1.04 -20.42 -3.00
CA GLY A 346 -1.23 -19.02 -3.38
C GLY A 346 -2.59 -18.46 -2.96
N ALA A 347 -3.66 -19.22 -3.16
CA ALA A 347 -5.00 -18.85 -2.71
C ALA A 347 -5.08 -18.67 -1.19
N LEU A 348 -4.63 -19.67 -0.42
CA LEU A 348 -4.65 -19.64 1.04
C LEU A 348 -3.77 -18.52 1.61
N TRP A 349 -2.63 -18.26 0.98
CA TRP A 349 -1.75 -17.17 1.39
C TRP A 349 -2.37 -15.80 1.10
N GLY A 350 -3.02 -15.65 -0.07
CA GLY A 350 -3.75 -14.43 -0.43
C GLY A 350 -4.88 -14.12 0.54
N ILE A 351 -5.62 -15.15 1.02
CA ILE A 351 -6.65 -14.98 2.07
C ILE A 351 -6.05 -14.34 3.33
N GLY A 352 -4.93 -14.89 3.81
CA GLY A 352 -4.27 -14.39 5.01
C GLY A 352 -3.69 -12.98 4.85
N ASP A 353 -3.04 -12.70 3.71
CA ASP A 353 -2.46 -11.39 3.43
C ASP A 353 -3.54 -10.31 3.31
N GLY A 354 -4.62 -10.57 2.58
CA GLY A 354 -5.70 -9.60 2.41
C GLY A 354 -6.43 -9.27 3.71
N VAL A 355 -6.63 -10.29 4.55
CA VAL A 355 -7.13 -10.09 5.92
C VAL A 355 -6.15 -9.24 6.72
N LEU A 356 -4.86 -9.58 6.73
CA LEU A 356 -3.89 -8.94 7.60
C LEU A 356 -3.68 -7.47 7.22
N ASN A 357 -3.44 -7.16 5.94
CA ASN A 357 -3.21 -5.79 5.48
C ASN A 357 -4.43 -4.89 5.71
N THR A 358 -5.62 -5.39 5.38
CA THR A 358 -6.88 -4.66 5.57
C THR A 358 -7.12 -4.35 7.04
N GLN A 359 -7.00 -5.37 7.90
CA GLN A 359 -7.30 -5.22 9.32
C GLN A 359 -6.22 -4.46 10.08
N LEU A 360 -4.94 -4.58 9.71
CA LEU A 360 -3.85 -3.83 10.34
C LEU A 360 -3.97 -2.33 10.03
N SER A 361 -4.31 -1.98 8.80
CA SER A 361 -4.61 -0.60 8.40
C SER A 361 -5.82 -0.03 9.17
N ALA A 362 -6.88 -0.83 9.32
CA ALA A 362 -8.06 -0.43 10.08
C ALA A 362 -7.77 -0.31 11.60
N LEU A 363 -6.99 -1.22 12.15
CA LEU A 363 -6.59 -1.24 13.57
C LEU A 363 -5.83 0.03 13.94
N LEU A 364 -4.84 0.41 13.14
CA LEU A 364 -4.08 1.65 13.36
C LEU A 364 -4.97 2.89 13.26
N GLY A 365 -5.88 2.91 12.29
CA GLY A 365 -6.85 4.00 12.13
C GLY A 365 -7.81 4.16 13.31
N ILE A 366 -8.19 3.06 13.97
CA ILE A 366 -9.07 3.06 15.15
C ILE A 366 -8.30 3.43 16.43
N LEU A 367 -7.10 2.88 16.62
CA LEU A 367 -6.32 3.05 17.86
C LEU A 367 -5.68 4.43 17.98
N PHE A 368 -5.31 5.07 16.86
CA PHE A 368 -4.50 6.28 16.86
C PHE A 368 -5.16 7.45 16.11
N LYS A 369 -6.41 7.77 16.48
CA LYS A 369 -7.20 8.84 15.86
C LYS A 369 -6.50 10.21 15.83
N HIS A 370 -5.72 10.53 16.86
CA HIS A 370 -5.04 11.84 17.00
C HIS A 370 -3.63 11.87 16.39
N ASP A 371 -3.00 10.71 16.18
CA ASP A 371 -1.62 10.59 15.68
C ASP A 371 -1.53 9.70 14.43
N LEU A 372 -2.56 9.74 13.57
CA LEU A 372 -2.69 8.88 12.38
C LEU A 372 -1.41 8.86 11.54
N VAL A 373 -0.83 10.04 11.30
CA VAL A 373 0.37 10.21 10.48
C VAL A 373 1.58 9.49 11.09
N LEU A 374 1.66 9.39 12.41
CA LEU A 374 2.74 8.71 13.13
C LEU A 374 2.51 7.20 13.23
N SER A 375 1.26 6.74 13.20
CA SER A 375 0.93 5.31 13.27
C SER A 375 1.12 4.61 11.92
N PHE A 376 0.77 5.26 10.82
CA PHE A 376 1.02 4.73 9.47
C PHE A 376 2.49 4.69 9.09
N LEU A 377 3.36 5.39 9.82
CA LEU A 377 4.80 5.27 9.70
C LEU A 377 5.30 3.85 9.99
N TYR A 378 4.65 3.13 10.91
CA TYR A 378 5.07 1.77 11.29
C TYR A 378 4.60 0.71 10.31
N LEU A 379 3.71 1.04 9.38
CA LEU A 379 3.26 0.15 8.31
C LEU A 379 4.29 0.04 7.16
N LEU A 380 5.34 0.87 7.20
CA LEU A 380 6.43 0.98 6.23
C LEU A 380 7.72 0.42 6.80
#